data_AF-A0A1I1TDH6-F1
#
_entry.id   AF-A0A1I1TDH6-F1
#
_cell.length_a   1.000
_cell.length_b   1.000
_cell.length_c   1.000
_cell.angle_alpha   90.00
_cell.angle_beta   90.00
_cell.angle_gamma   90.00
#
_symmetry.space_group_name_H-M   'P 1'
#
loop_
_entity.id
_entity.type
_entity.pdbx_description
1 polymer ?
#
loop_
_entity_poly.entity_id
_entity_poly.type
_entity_poly.pdbx_seq_one_letter_code
_entity_poly.pdbx_strand_id
1 'polypeptide(L)' 'MLLGADNSVEARPVTTGAMQGARWQITEGLKAGDKVIVSSLGAIQPGAKVVPREHGAPAPDTPANPSQAQ' A
#
# COMPACT_ATOMS: atom_id res chain seq x y z
N MET A 1 6.00 -4.40 3.72
CA MET A 1 7.04 -4.79 2.74
C MET A 1 6.80 -4.02 1.45
N LEU A 2 7.86 -3.63 0.76
CA LEU A 2 7.86 -2.93 -0.52
C LEU A 2 8.30 -3.89 -1.62
N LEU A 3 7.75 -3.71 -2.82
CA LEU A 3 8.29 -4.25 -4.05
C LEU A 3 9.24 -3.25 -4.74
N GLY A 4 10.53 -3.59 -4.81
CA GLY A 4 11.53 -2.84 -5.55
C GLY A 4 11.33 -2.92 -7.08
N ALA A 5 12.10 -2.13 -7.83
CA ALA A 5 11.97 -2.01 -9.30
C ALA A 5 12.24 -3.33 -10.05
N ASP A 6 13.06 -4.23 -9.50
CA ASP A 6 13.30 -5.57 -10.06
C ASP A 6 12.18 -6.58 -9.74
N ASN A 7 11.12 -6.14 -9.07
CA ASN A 7 10.11 -7.00 -8.46
C ASN A 7 10.67 -7.86 -7.30
N SER A 8 11.64 -7.33 -6.58
CA SER A 8 12.22 -7.94 -5.38
C SER A 8 11.59 -7.37 -4.11
N VAL A 9 11.35 -8.21 -3.10
CA VAL A 9 10.75 -7.79 -1.83
C VAL A 9 11.81 -7.10 -0.95
N GLU A 10 11.53 -5.86 -0.56
CA GLU A 10 12.34 -5.09 0.38
C GLU A 10 11.57 -4.84 1.69
N ALA A 11 12.19 -5.21 2.80
CA ALA A 11 11.70 -4.85 4.13
C ALA A 11 12.12 -3.41 4.44
N ARG A 12 11.25 -2.45 4.12
CA ARG A 12 11.44 -1.04 4.46
C ARG A 12 10.52 -0.64 5.61
N PRO A 13 11.04 -0.05 6.70
CA PRO A 13 10.20 0.56 7.72
C PRO A 13 9.52 1.81 7.16
N VAL A 14 8.26 1.99 7.50
CA VAL A 14 7.44 3.13 7.04
C VAL A 14 6.77 3.78 8.23
N THR A 15 6.62 5.10 8.18
CA THR A 15 5.92 5.86 9.22
C THR A 15 4.49 6.04 8.79
N THR A 16 3.56 5.47 9.54
CA THR A 16 2.13 5.71 9.37
C THR A 16 1.71 6.90 10.22
N GLY A 17 0.92 7.78 9.63
CA GLY A 17 0.32 8.94 10.30
C GLY A 17 -1.14 8.67 10.64
N ALA A 18 -2.01 9.61 10.26
CA ALA A 18 -3.44 9.51 10.55
C ALA A 18 -4.10 8.30 9.85
N MET A 19 -4.89 7.56 10.61
CA MET A 19 -5.81 6.56 10.07
C MET A 19 -7.08 7.26 9.60
N GLN A 20 -7.49 7.00 8.36
CA GLN A 20 -8.68 7.56 7.73
C GLN A 20 -9.67 6.40 7.48
N GLY A 21 -10.60 6.15 8.39
CA GLY A 21 -11.51 5.01 8.27
C GLY A 21 -10.75 3.67 8.31
N ALA A 22 -10.77 2.89 7.23
CA ALA A 22 -10.04 1.62 7.12
C ALA A 22 -8.66 1.73 6.42
N ARG A 23 -8.23 2.94 6.03
CA ARG A 23 -6.97 3.18 5.32
C ARG A 23 -5.98 3.95 6.19
N TRP A 24 -4.72 3.52 6.14
CA TRP A 24 -3.63 4.20 6.82
C TRP A 24 -2.96 5.21 5.89
N GLN A 25 -2.77 6.44 6.36
CA GLN A 25 -1.94 7.41 5.66
C GLN A 25 -0.48 7.16 6.01
N ILE A 26 0.39 7.07 5.00
CA ILE A 26 1.82 6.91 5.19
C ILE A 26 2.46 8.28 5.02
N THR A 27 3.22 8.73 6.02
CA THR A 27 3.86 10.05 6.04
C THR A 27 5.32 10.01 5.61
N GLU A 28 6.02 8.91 5.91
CA GLU A 28 7.42 8.70 5.52
C GLU A 28 7.73 7.23 5.19
N GLY A 29 8.83 7.01 4.49
CA GLY A 29 9.33 5.68 4.13
C GLY A 29 8.83 5.14 2.78
N LEU A 30 7.88 5.83 2.14
CA LEU A 30 7.42 5.55 0.78
C LEU A 30 7.64 6.74 -0.16
N LYS A 31 7.88 6.42 -1.43
CA LYS A 31 8.02 7.41 -2.51
C LYS A 31 6.92 7.23 -3.55
N ALA A 32 6.65 8.26 -4.34
CA ALA A 32 5.76 8.13 -5.47
C ALA A 32 6.29 7.06 -6.46
N GLY A 33 5.43 6.13 -6.87
CA GLY A 33 5.79 5.00 -7.74
C GLY A 33 6.22 3.72 -7.01
N ASP A 34 6.38 3.78 -5.68
CA ASP A 34 6.75 2.66 -4.83
C ASP A 34 5.53 1.73 -4.62
N LYS A 35 5.72 0.41 -4.82
CA LYS A 35 4.62 -0.57 -4.78
C LYS A 35 4.59 -1.30 -3.43
N VAL A 36 3.56 -1.05 -2.62
CA VAL A 36 3.41 -1.72 -1.31
C VAL A 36 2.82 -3.11 -1.47
N ILE A 37 3.41 -4.07 -0.76
CA ILE A 37 2.90 -5.44 -0.68
C ILE A 37 1.96 -5.52 0.53
N VAL A 38 0.67 -5.70 0.27
CA VAL A 38 -0.41 -5.75 1.30
C VAL A 38 -0.98 -7.15 1.52
N SER A 39 -0.57 -8.13 0.70
CA SER A 39 -1.06 -9.50 0.73
C SER A 39 0.10 -10.49 0.82
N SER A 40 -0.16 -11.66 1.39
CA SER A 40 0.78 -12.78 1.48
C SER A 40 2.07 -12.55 2.30
N LEU A 41 2.16 -11.52 3.15
CA LEU A 41 3.36 -11.17 3.94
C LEU A 41 4.01 -12.34 4.71
N GLY A 42 3.25 -13.35 5.12
CA GLY A 42 3.77 -14.54 5.82
C GLY A 42 4.43 -15.59 4.91
N ALA A 43 4.17 -15.56 3.60
CA ALA A 43 4.70 -16.52 2.62
C ALA A 43 5.89 -15.97 1.82
N ILE A 44 6.21 -14.68 1.98
CA ILE A 44 7.26 -13.98 1.21
C ILE A 44 8.40 -13.57 2.12
N GLN A 45 9.62 -13.90 1.69
CA GLN A 45 10.85 -13.53 2.37
C GLN A 45 11.44 -12.24 1.77
N PRO A 46 12.14 -11.42 2.57
CA PRO A 46 12.90 -10.30 2.03
C PRO A 46 13.96 -10.81 1.03
N GLY A 47 14.09 -10.13 -0.11
CA GLY A 47 14.95 -10.53 -1.22
C GLY A 47 14.31 -11.56 -2.18
N ALA A 48 13.11 -12.06 -1.88
CA ALA A 48 12.38 -12.92 -2.82
C ALA A 48 11.86 -12.10 -4.01
N LYS A 49 11.91 -12.68 -5.20
CA LYS A 49 11.30 -12.10 -6.40
C LYS A 49 9.81 -12.47 -6.43
N VAL A 50 8.94 -11.50 -6.54
CA VAL A 50 7.48 -11.70 -6.52
C VAL A 50 6.86 -11.02 -7.73
N VAL A 51 5.72 -11.53 -8.21
CA VAL A 51 5.01 -10.87 -9.31
C VAL A 51 3.99 -9.91 -8.70
N PRO A 52 4.11 -8.59 -8.87
CA PRO A 52 3.08 -7.65 -8.43
C PRO A 52 1.77 -7.97 -9.12
N ARG A 53 0.72 -8.18 -8.32
CA ARG A 53 -0.64 -8.12 -8.79
C ARG A 53 -1.24 -6.80 -8.36
N GLU A 54 -1.85 -6.09 -9.30
CA GLU A 54 -2.42 -4.78 -9.08
C GLU A 54 -3.58 -4.92 -8.07
N HIS A 55 -3.38 -4.45 -6.85
CA HIS A 55 -4.48 -4.22 -5.90
C HIS A 55 -5.18 -2.93 -6.34
N GLY A 56 -5.94 -3.02 -7.42
CA GLY A 56 -6.52 -1.84 -8.06
C GLY A 56 -6.96 -2.06 -9.50
N ALA A 57 -7.80 -3.07 -9.75
CA ALA A 57 -8.90 -2.73 -10.67
C ALA A 57 -9.71 -1.65 -9.94
N PRO A 58 -10.01 -0.50 -10.56
CA PRO A 58 -10.75 0.56 -9.88
C PRO A 58 -12.11 -0.01 -9.46
N ALA A 59 -12.31 -0.15 -8.15
CA ALA A 59 -13.65 0.13 -7.65
C ALA A 59 -13.84 1.63 -7.93
N PRO A 60 -14.86 2.04 -8.69
CA PRO A 60 -15.07 3.43 -9.02
C PRO A 60 -15.08 4.24 -7.72
N ASP A 61 -14.19 5.24 -7.66
CA ASP A 61 -14.20 6.31 -6.67
C ASP A 61 -15.63 6.78 -6.44
N THR A 62 -16.28 6.28 -5.39
CA THR A 62 -17.33 7.02 -4.74
C THR A 62 -16.61 7.87 -3.71
N PRO A 63 -16.47 9.19 -3.92
CA PRO A 63 -15.93 10.05 -2.89
C PRO A 63 -16.88 9.97 -1.70
N ALA A 64 -16.45 9.30 -0.64
CA ALA A 64 -17.10 9.37 0.66
C ALA A 64 -16.88 10.79 1.20
N ASN A 65 -17.75 11.70 0.78
CA ASN A 65 -17.88 13.05 1.29
C ASN A 65 -18.68 12.99 2.61
N PRO A 66 -18.08 13.26 3.79
CA PRO A 66 -18.83 13.34 5.03
C PRO A 66 -19.41 14.75 5.16
N SER A 67 -20.36 15.11 4.30
CA SER A 67 -21.13 16.35 4.42
C SER A 67 -22.44 16.19 3.68
N GLN A 68 -23.46 15.68 4.38
CA GLN A 68 -24.88 16.04 4.22
C GLN A 68 -25.55 15.62 5.54
N ALA A 69 -25.38 16.44 6.57
CA ALA A 69 -26.36 16.56 7.63
C ALA A 69 -27.41 17.56 7.12
N GLN A 70 -28.66 17.11 6.95
CA GLN A 70 -29.92 17.82 7.21
C GLN A 70 -31.10 17.02 6.68
#